data_AF-A0A0G1J8F5-F1
#
_entry.id   AF-A0A0G1J8F5-F1
#
_cell.length_a   1.000
_cell.length_b   1.000
_cell.length_c   1.000
_cell.angle_alpha   90.00
_cell.angle_beta   90.00
_cell.angle_gamma   90.00
#
_symmetry.space_group_name_H-M   'P 1'
#
loop_
_entity.id
_entity.type
_entity.pdbx_description
1 polymer ?
#
loop_
_entity_poly.entity_id
_entity_poly.type
_entity_poly.pdbx_seq_one_letter_code
_entity_poly.pdbx_strand_id
1 'polypeptide(L)' 'MKTKDREIRTDYPVNSVVAQKCPVCNGFGTLKFGSLLCHACEGKGYILIPDQKFCVIEELEERK' A
#
# COMPACT_ATOMS: atom_id res chain seq x y z
N MET A 1 15.49 12.98 35.10
CA MET A 1 15.67 12.52 33.70
C MET A 1 14.30 12.13 33.17
N LYS A 2 13.80 12.78 32.12
CA LYS A 2 12.51 12.46 31.49
C LYS A 2 12.81 11.48 30.36
N THR A 3 12.56 10.19 30.56
CA THR A 3 12.63 9.19 29.49
C THR A 3 11.50 9.50 28.51
N LYS A 4 11.85 9.86 27.27
CA LYS A 4 10.87 10.05 26.20
C LYS A 4 10.29 8.68 25.87
N ASP A 5 9.07 8.44 26.31
CA ASP A 5 8.24 7.34 25.85
C ASP A 5 8.27 7.33 24.32
N ARG A 6 8.90 6.29 23.77
CA ARG A 6 9.01 6.09 22.32
C ARG A 6 7.64 5.60 21.86
N GLU A 7 6.73 6.53 21.60
CA GLU A 7 5.41 6.25 21.05
C GLU A 7 5.58 5.57 19.68
N ILE A 8 5.44 4.24 19.65
CA ILE A 8 5.34 3.49 18.41
C ILE A 8 3.98 3.85 17.82
N ARG A 9 3.99 4.75 16.84
CA ARG A 9 2.82 5.16 16.05
C ARG A 9 2.29 3.96 15.28
N THR A 10 1.42 3.20 15.92
CA THR A 10 0.65 2.09 15.32
C THR A 10 -0.64 2.62 14.71
N ASP A 11 -0.59 3.81 14.10
CA ASP A 11 -1.77 4.49 13.53
C ASP A 11 -2.13 4.00 12.11
N TYR A 12 -1.56 2.89 11.63
CA TYR A 12 -2.02 2.24 10.42
C TYR A 12 -3.16 1.26 10.75
N PRO A 13 -4.40 1.52 10.28
CA PRO A 13 -5.49 0.59 10.48
C PRO A 13 -5.13 -0.75 9.82
N VAL A 14 -5.42 -1.85 10.52
CA VAL A 14 -5.11 -3.24 10.16
C VAL A 14 -5.69 -3.67 8.79
N ASN A 15 -6.51 -2.82 8.16
CA ASN A 15 -7.08 -2.99 6.83
C ASN A 15 -6.77 -1.79 5.91
N SER A 16 -5.54 -1.28 5.88
CA SER A 16 -5.18 -0.30 4.85
C SER A 16 -5.17 -0.93 3.46
N VAL A 17 -5.71 -0.20 2.48
CA VAL A 17 -5.61 -0.53 1.06
C VAL A 17 -4.77 0.54 0.38
N VAL A 18 -3.88 0.13 -0.52
CA VAL A 18 -3.01 1.04 -1.28
C VAL A 18 -3.45 1.06 -2.74
N ALA A 19 -3.55 2.25 -3.32
CA ALA A 19 -3.73 2.40 -4.75
C ALA A 19 -2.40 2.10 -5.45
N GLN A 20 -2.40 1.12 -6.34
CA GLN A 20 -1.26 0.78 -7.20
C GLN A 20 -1.64 0.96 -8.65
N LYS A 21 -0.64 1.27 -9.49
CA LYS A 21 -0.84 1.45 -10.93
C LYS A 21 -1.49 0.19 -11.52
N CYS A 22 -2.53 0.37 -12.35
CA CYS A 22 -3.14 -0.77 -13.02
C CYS A 22 -2.10 -1.42 -13.96
N PRO A 23 -1.81 -2.73 -13.82
CA PRO A 23 -0.77 -3.39 -14.61
C PRO A 23 -1.18 -3.61 -16.07
N VAL A 24 -2.49 -3.62 -16.37
CA VAL A 24 -3.01 -3.85 -17.72
C VAL A 24 -2.86 -2.62 -18.61
N CYS A 25 -3.26 -1.46 -18.10
CA CYS A 25 -3.15 -0.19 -18.83
C CYS A 25 -1.99 0.66 -18.36
N ASN A 26 -1.08 0.14 -17.53
CA ASN A 26 0.06 0.88 -16.98
C ASN A 26 -0.28 2.30 -16.52
N GLY A 27 -1.39 2.49 -15.81
CA GLY A 27 -1.80 3.80 -15.27
C GLY A 27 -2.57 4.71 -16.21
N PHE A 28 -2.71 4.37 -17.49
CA PHE A 28 -3.37 5.24 -18.47
C PHE A 28 -4.90 5.26 -18.34
N GLY A 29 -5.50 4.26 -17.70
CA GLY A 29 -6.96 4.08 -17.63
C GLY A 29 -7.60 3.62 -18.95
N THR A 30 -6.86 3.71 -20.06
CA THR A 30 -7.35 3.35 -21.40
C THR A 30 -6.36 2.43 -22.13
N LEU A 31 -6.85 1.78 -23.17
CA LEU A 31 -6.14 0.91 -24.10
C LEU A 31 -6.28 1.47 -25.52
N LYS A 32 -5.47 0.94 -26.46
CA LYS A 32 -5.47 1.38 -27.88
C LYS A 32 -5.40 2.91 -28.02
N PHE A 33 -4.43 3.53 -27.36
CA PHE A 33 -4.19 5.00 -27.41
C PHE A 33 -5.43 5.84 -27.02
N GLY A 34 -6.21 5.39 -26.03
CA GLY A 34 -7.37 6.13 -25.55
C GLY A 34 -8.70 5.76 -26.22
N SER A 35 -8.69 4.91 -27.25
CA SER A 35 -9.92 4.53 -27.95
C SER A 35 -10.78 3.50 -27.19
N LEU A 36 -10.20 2.78 -26.22
CA LEU A 36 -10.92 1.78 -25.43
C LEU A 36 -10.67 2.01 -23.94
N LEU A 37 -11.72 1.91 -23.12
CA LEU A 37 -11.59 1.90 -21.66
C LEU A 37 -10.87 0.63 -21.18
N CYS A 38 -9.96 0.78 -20.22
CA CYS A 38 -9.34 -0.39 -19.59
C CYS A 38 -10.37 -1.07 -18.69
N HIS A 39 -10.85 -2.25 -19.08
CA HIS A 39 -11.83 -3.02 -18.30
C HIS A 39 -11.31 -3.47 -16.93
N ALA A 40 -10.01 -3.69 -16.79
CA ALA A 40 -9.42 -4.18 -15.54
C ALA A 40 -9.44 -3.15 -14.40
N CYS A 41 -9.37 -1.86 -14.74
CA CYS A 41 -9.45 -0.77 -13.75
C CYS A 41 -10.62 0.17 -14.00
N GLU A 42 -11.53 -0.19 -14.91
CA GLU A 42 -12.71 0.60 -15.27
C GLU A 42 -12.40 2.08 -15.60
N GLY A 43 -11.24 2.35 -16.20
CA GLY A 43 -10.83 3.72 -16.51
C GLY A 43 -10.08 4.46 -15.42
N LYS A 44 -9.99 3.93 -14.20
CA LYS A 44 -9.40 4.63 -13.05
C LYS A 44 -7.88 4.77 -13.17
N GLY A 45 -7.23 3.85 -13.89
CA GLY A 45 -5.76 3.82 -14.02
C GLY A 45 -5.04 3.19 -12.82
N TYR A 46 -5.74 2.88 -11.72
CA TYR A 46 -5.18 2.20 -10.56
C TYR A 46 -6.08 1.05 -10.10
N ILE A 47 -5.51 0.14 -9.32
CA ILE A 47 -6.21 -0.92 -8.58
C ILE A 47 -5.89 -0.78 -7.10
N LEU A 48 -6.84 -1.14 -6.24
CA LEU A 48 -6.64 -1.16 -4.80
C LEU A 48 -6.14 -2.54 -4.41
N ILE A 49 -4.98 -2.58 -3.75
CA ILE A 49 -4.45 -3.81 -3.16
C ILE A 49 -4.40 -3.67 -1.64
N PRO A 50 -4.60 -4.77 -0.88
CA PRO A 50 -4.37 -4.74 0.57
C PRO A 50 -2.92 -4.38 0.88
N ASP A 51 -2.73 -3.46 1.81
CA ASP A 51 -1.44 -3.06 2.33
C ASP A 51 -0.98 -4.11 3.37
N GLN A 52 -0.42 -5.23 2.90
CA GLN A 52 0.16 -6.23 3.80
C GLN A 52 1.51 -5.74 4.33
N LYS A 53 1.49 -4.79 5.25
CA LYS A 53 2.67 -4.47 6.06
C LYS A 53 2.88 -5.61 7.04
N PHE A 54 3.85 -6.47 6.75
CA PHE A 54 4.41 -7.36 7.76
C PHE A 54 5.05 -6.46 8.82
N CYS A 55 4.36 -6.30 9.96
CA CYS A 55 5.02 -5.85 11.17
C CYS A 55 6.00 -6.95 11.56
N VAL A 56 7.24 -6.84 11.11
CA VAL A 56 8.34 -7.61 11.68
C VAL A 56 8.46 -7.10 13.12
N ILE A 57 7.98 -7.91 14.06
CA ILE A 57 8.37 -7.81 15.46
C ILE A 57 9.85 -8.18 15.48
N GLU A 58 10.74 -7.18 15.38
CA GLU A 58 12.12 -7.37 15.78
C GLU A 58 12.11 -7.59 17.30
N GLU A 59 12.05 -8.86 17.71
CA GLU A 59 12.41 -9.26 19.05
C GLU A 59 13.86 -8.83 19.27
N LEU A 60 14.05 -7.79 20.08
CA LEU A 60 15.36 -7.41 20.56
C LEU A 60 15.94 -8.60 21.33
N GLU A 61 16.88 -9.32 20.72
CA GLU A 61 17.79 -10.19 21.44
C GLU A 61 18.58 -9.32 22.43
N GLU A 62 18.03 -9.10 23.62
CA GLU A 62 18.82 -8.74 24.79
C GLU A 62 19.69 -9.96 25.14
N ARG A 63 20.82 -10.10 24.45
CA ARG A 63 21.90 -10.96 24.93
C ARG A 63 22.51 -10.33 26.18
N LYS A 64 22.11 -10.95 27.30
CA LYS A 64 22.67 -10.98 28.65
C LYS A 64 24.11 -10.49 28.79
#